data_AF-A0A9C8WF62-F1
#
_entry.id   AF-A0A9C8WF62-F1
#
_cell.length_a   1.000
_cell.length_b   1.000
_cell.length_c   1.000
_cell.angle_alpha   90.00
_cell.angle_beta   90.00
_cell.angle_gamma   90.00
#
_symmetry.space_group_name_H-M   'P 1'
#
loop_
_entity.id
_entity.type
_entity.pdbx_description
1 polymer ?
#
loop_
_entity_poly.entity_id
_entity_poly.type
_entity_poly.pdbx_seq_one_letter_code
_entity_poly.pdbx_strand_id
1 'polypeptide(L)'
;MTIESHKETLGFQTEVNQLLKLMINSLYSNKEIFLRELISNASDACDKLRFEALSDDALYEGDSDFRIRVDFDKEKRTITITDNGIGMTREEVVDHIGTIAKSGTKQFMSALTGDQAKDSQLIGQFGVGFYSSFIVADKVTLTTRKAGLGHEHGARWESEAEGTYSLETVEKTSRGTEIVLHLKEGEDELLNGYQLRSIITRYSDHINLPIEMKSTEEGKEDEYEVVNRASALWVRPKQEITEEDYNEFYKHVAHDFEDPLTYIHNRVEGTQSYTSL
;
A
#
# COMPACT_ATOMS: atom_id res chain seq x y z
N MET A 1 -32.91 3.31 6.00
CA MET A 1 -33.21 3.53 4.57
C MET A 1 -32.13 2.79 3.82
N THR A 2 -32.49 1.80 3.00
CA THR A 2 -31.55 1.11 2.12
C THR A 2 -31.06 2.12 1.09
N ILE A 3 -29.77 2.45 1.13
CA ILE A 3 -29.12 3.24 0.08
C ILE A 3 -29.18 2.37 -1.17
N GLU A 4 -29.94 2.78 -2.18
CA GLU A 4 -29.82 2.20 -3.52
C GLU A 4 -28.40 2.52 -4.01
N SER A 5 -27.47 1.58 -3.88
CA SER A 5 -26.11 1.74 -4.37
C SER A 5 -26.12 1.60 -5.90
N HIS A 6 -26.00 2.73 -6.59
CA HIS A 6 -25.83 2.73 -8.04
C HIS A 6 -24.42 2.25 -8.37
N LYS A 7 -24.28 1.00 -8.82
CA LYS A 7 -23.02 0.46 -9.37
C LYS A 7 -22.85 1.01 -10.78
N GLU A 8 -21.77 1.75 -10.99
CA GLU A 8 -21.40 2.32 -12.28
C GLU A 8 -20.19 1.58 -12.84
N THR A 9 -20.17 1.35 -14.15
CA THR A 9 -18.99 0.82 -14.85
C THR A 9 -18.35 1.93 -15.66
N LEU A 10 -17.08 2.19 -15.39
CA LEU A 10 -16.30 3.26 -15.99
C LEU A 10 -15.11 2.65 -16.76
N GLY A 11 -14.75 3.29 -17.88
CA GLY A 11 -13.56 2.93 -18.63
C GLY A 11 -12.31 3.57 -18.02
N PHE A 12 -11.21 2.83 -18.00
CA PHE A 12 -9.90 3.42 -17.73
C PHE A 12 -9.51 4.41 -18.84
N GLN A 13 -8.71 5.42 -18.48
CA GLN A 13 -8.04 6.23 -19.48
C GLN A 13 -7.06 5.36 -20.31
N THR A 14 -6.77 5.81 -21.54
CA THR A 14 -5.99 4.99 -22.50
C THR A 14 -4.59 4.67 -21.96
N GLU A 15 -4.00 5.61 -21.24
CA GLU A 15 -2.69 5.50 -20.59
C GLU A 15 -2.68 4.42 -19.50
N VAL A 16 -3.74 4.35 -18.68
CA VAL A 16 -3.88 3.32 -17.63
C VAL A 16 -4.01 1.93 -18.24
N ASN A 17 -4.75 1.79 -19.34
CA ASN A 17 -4.86 0.53 -20.06
C ASN A 17 -3.53 0.06 -20.66
N GLN A 18 -2.69 0.99 -21.12
CA GLN A 18 -1.34 0.66 -21.59
C GLN A 18 -0.44 0.24 -20.42
N LEU A 19 -0.50 0.97 -19.31
CA LEU A 19 0.22 0.65 -18.08
C LEU A 19 -0.11 -0.76 -17.58
N LEU A 20 -1.39 -1.10 -17.41
CA LEU A 20 -1.84 -2.42 -16.95
C LEU A 20 -1.27 -3.54 -17.82
N LYS A 21 -1.35 -3.39 -19.15
CA LYS A 21 -0.79 -4.36 -20.10
C LYS A 21 0.73 -4.50 -19.97
N LEU A 22 1.43 -3.40 -19.73
CA LEU A 22 2.88 -3.41 -19.54
C LEU A 22 3.25 -4.09 -18.22
N MET A 23 2.55 -3.76 -17.13
CA MET A 23 2.84 -4.32 -15.80
C MET A 23 2.60 -5.83 -15.74
N ILE A 24 1.53 -6.32 -16.37
CA ILE A 24 1.22 -7.76 -16.43
C ILE A 24 2.29 -8.55 -17.20
N ASN A 25 2.86 -7.96 -18.27
CA ASN A 25 3.79 -8.67 -19.16
C ASN A 25 5.28 -8.44 -18.85
N SER A 26 5.63 -7.31 -18.24
CA SER A 26 7.02 -6.87 -18.09
C SER A 26 7.59 -7.08 -16.69
N LEU A 27 6.80 -7.40 -15.66
CA LEU A 27 7.27 -7.32 -14.26
C LEU A 27 7.27 -8.65 -13.50
N TYR A 28 7.28 -9.77 -14.22
CA TYR A 28 7.17 -11.12 -13.66
C TYR A 28 8.34 -11.52 -12.74
N SER A 29 9.47 -10.82 -12.80
CA SER A 29 10.69 -11.18 -12.07
C SER A 29 10.68 -10.85 -10.58
N ASN A 30 9.89 -9.87 -10.14
CA ASN A 30 9.79 -9.52 -8.72
C ASN A 30 8.33 -9.31 -8.29
N LYS A 31 7.61 -10.43 -8.16
CA LYS A 31 6.19 -10.44 -7.80
C LYS A 31 5.95 -9.93 -6.39
N GLU A 32 6.93 -9.96 -5.49
CA GLU A 32 6.77 -9.52 -4.10
C GLU A 32 6.54 -8.01 -3.96
N ILE A 33 6.83 -7.25 -5.03
CA ILE A 33 6.80 -5.79 -5.03
C ILE A 33 5.41 -5.20 -4.75
N PHE A 34 4.32 -5.93 -5.08
CA PHE A 34 2.98 -5.42 -4.80
C PHE A 34 2.77 -5.15 -3.31
N LEU A 35 3.33 -6.00 -2.45
CA LEU A 35 3.11 -5.89 -1.02
C LEU A 35 3.84 -4.67 -0.46
N ARG A 36 5.07 -4.41 -0.94
CA ARG A 36 5.82 -3.19 -0.64
C ARG A 36 5.02 -1.94 -1.02
N GLU A 37 4.52 -1.88 -2.26
CA GLU A 37 3.79 -0.71 -2.76
C GLU A 37 2.49 -0.47 -1.99
N LEU A 38 1.71 -1.52 -1.73
CA LEU A 38 0.44 -1.39 -1.00
C LEU A 38 0.65 -1.00 0.46
N ILE A 39 1.68 -1.55 1.14
CA ILE A 39 2.01 -1.17 2.51
C ILE A 39 2.54 0.27 2.56
N SER A 40 3.36 0.70 1.59
CA SER A 40 3.83 2.09 1.51
C SER A 40 2.65 3.06 1.39
N ASN A 41 1.71 2.78 0.48
CA ASN A 41 0.50 3.59 0.32
C ASN A 41 -0.36 3.64 1.59
N ALA A 42 -0.49 2.49 2.29
CA ALA A 42 -1.19 2.41 3.56
C ALA A 42 -0.49 3.25 4.66
N SER A 43 0.85 3.27 4.66
CA SER A 43 1.63 4.10 5.58
C SER A 43 1.41 5.60 5.34
N ASP A 44 1.50 6.02 4.09
CA ASP A 44 1.25 7.41 3.69
C ASP A 44 -0.17 7.85 4.04
N ALA A 45 -1.16 6.96 3.90
CA ALA A 45 -2.54 7.23 4.30
C ALA A 45 -2.70 7.45 5.81
N CYS A 46 -1.98 6.69 6.63
CA CYS A 46 -1.97 6.86 8.08
C CYS A 46 -1.26 8.15 8.51
N ASP A 47 -0.11 8.45 7.90
CA ASP A 47 0.62 9.69 8.18
C ASP A 47 -0.17 10.93 7.76
N LYS A 48 -0.87 10.87 6.62
CA LYS A 48 -1.79 11.94 6.19
C LYS A 48 -2.92 12.17 7.19
N LEU A 49 -3.55 11.10 7.69
CA LEU A 49 -4.56 11.23 8.75
C LEU A 49 -3.97 11.82 10.03
N ARG A 50 -2.80 11.33 10.46
CA ARG A 50 -2.10 11.86 11.64
C ARG A 50 -1.85 13.36 11.52
N PHE A 51 -1.45 13.83 10.34
CA PHE A 51 -1.22 15.24 10.08
C PHE A 51 -2.52 16.07 10.09
N GLU A 52 -3.56 15.60 9.40
CA GLU A 52 -4.87 16.30 9.38
C GLU A 52 -5.49 16.37 10.79
N ALA A 53 -5.33 15.31 11.58
CA ALA A 53 -5.83 15.23 12.95
C ALA A 53 -5.11 16.15 13.93
N LEU A 54 -3.96 16.75 13.57
CA LEU A 54 -3.35 17.84 14.35
C LEU A 54 -4.26 19.07 14.43
N SER A 55 -5.11 19.26 13.41
CA SER A 55 -6.07 20.36 13.34
C SER A 55 -7.48 19.95 13.76
N ASP A 56 -7.84 18.68 13.59
CA ASP A 56 -9.15 18.13 13.94
C ASP A 56 -9.05 16.70 14.51
N ASP A 57 -9.01 16.60 15.85
CA ASP A 57 -8.92 15.32 16.58
C ASP A 57 -10.14 14.40 16.35
N ALA A 58 -11.28 14.96 15.93
CA ALA A 58 -12.48 14.16 15.66
C ALA A 58 -12.29 13.16 14.51
N LEU A 59 -11.31 13.40 13.63
CA LEU A 59 -10.95 12.49 12.53
C LEU A 59 -10.42 11.12 13.01
N TYR A 60 -9.96 11.02 14.27
CA TYR A 60 -9.61 9.72 14.84
C TYR A 60 -10.82 8.85 15.15
N GLU A 61 -12.04 9.39 15.23
CA GLU A 61 -13.26 8.60 15.47
C GLU A 61 -13.15 7.63 16.67
N GLY A 62 -12.37 8.01 17.71
CA GLY A 62 -12.13 7.18 18.89
C GLY A 62 -11.07 6.07 18.75
N ASP A 63 -10.41 5.96 17.60
CA ASP A 63 -9.34 5.01 17.31
C ASP A 63 -8.10 5.78 16.85
N SER A 64 -7.13 6.00 17.73
CA SER A 64 -5.86 6.69 17.41
C SER A 64 -4.70 5.73 17.09
N ASP A 65 -4.95 4.42 17.21
CA ASP A 65 -3.91 3.39 17.06
C ASP A 65 -3.80 2.99 15.59
N PHE A 66 -2.91 3.67 14.87
CA PHE A 66 -2.65 3.37 13.47
C PHE A 66 -2.03 1.98 13.28
N ARG A 67 -2.55 1.21 12.34
CA ARG A 67 -1.99 -0.08 11.93
C ARG A 67 -2.30 -0.38 10.47
N ILE A 68 -1.49 -1.26 9.91
CA ILE A 68 -1.71 -1.90 8.61
C ILE A 68 -1.87 -3.39 8.87
N ARG A 69 -2.94 -4.02 8.39
CA ARG A 69 -3.17 -5.46 8.53
C ARG A 69 -3.00 -6.16 7.20
N VAL A 70 -2.31 -7.30 7.23
CA VAL A 70 -2.16 -8.18 6.07
C VAL A 70 -2.74 -9.55 6.41
N ASP A 71 -3.81 -9.91 5.73
CA ASP A 71 -4.51 -11.19 5.90
C ASP A 71 -4.47 -11.99 4.60
N PHE A 72 -4.71 -13.29 4.69
CA PHE A 72 -4.90 -14.15 3.53
C PHE A 72 -5.94 -15.22 3.80
N ASP A 73 -6.64 -15.65 2.74
CA ASP A 73 -7.65 -16.71 2.77
C ASP A 73 -7.32 -17.74 1.69
N LYS A 74 -6.92 -18.94 2.12
CA LYS A 74 -6.54 -20.04 1.21
C LYS A 74 -7.73 -20.57 0.40
N GLU A 75 -8.93 -20.56 0.99
CA GLU A 75 -10.12 -21.11 0.34
C GLU A 75 -10.63 -20.16 -0.74
N LYS A 76 -10.65 -18.86 -0.44
CA LYS A 76 -11.06 -17.81 -1.39
C LYS A 76 -9.93 -17.35 -2.31
N ARG A 77 -8.69 -17.81 -2.05
CA ARG A 77 -7.47 -17.43 -2.77
C ARG A 77 -7.23 -15.92 -2.76
N THR A 78 -7.35 -15.29 -1.59
CA THR A 78 -7.22 -13.84 -1.46
C THR A 78 -6.09 -13.43 -0.52
N ILE A 79 -5.48 -12.28 -0.81
CA ILE A 79 -4.70 -11.50 0.14
C ILE A 79 -5.43 -10.18 0.38
N THR A 80 -5.55 -9.78 1.64
CA THR A 80 -6.23 -8.55 2.04
C THR A 80 -5.27 -7.63 2.78
N ILE A 81 -5.15 -6.38 2.34
CA ILE A 81 -4.39 -5.33 3.01
C ILE A 81 -5.39 -4.30 3.53
N THR A 82 -5.38 -4.03 4.83
CA THR A 82 -6.29 -3.06 5.45
C THR A 82 -5.52 -2.03 6.27
N ASP A 83 -5.74 -0.75 5.99
CA ASP A 83 -5.26 0.35 6.83
C ASP A 83 -6.43 1.08 7.50
N ASN A 84 -6.17 1.72 8.64
CA ASN A 84 -7.08 2.65 9.29
C ASN A 84 -6.63 4.11 9.10
N GLY A 85 -6.04 4.42 7.95
CA GLY A 85 -5.58 5.75 7.58
C GLY A 85 -6.72 6.67 7.15
N ILE A 86 -6.37 7.72 6.39
CA ILE A 86 -7.31 8.77 5.99
C ILE A 86 -8.45 8.27 5.12
N GLY A 87 -8.24 7.20 4.34
CA GLY A 87 -9.20 6.71 3.35
C GLY A 87 -9.46 7.70 2.21
N MET A 88 -10.43 7.38 1.36
CA MET A 88 -10.78 8.19 0.18
C MET A 88 -12.30 8.39 0.07
N THR A 89 -12.68 9.51 -0.55
CA THR A 89 -14.02 9.75 -1.10
C THR A 89 -14.21 9.01 -2.42
N ARG A 90 -15.46 8.90 -2.89
CA ARG A 90 -15.77 8.35 -4.22
C ARG A 90 -15.04 9.11 -5.33
N GLU A 91 -14.98 10.43 -5.23
CA GLU A 91 -14.32 11.31 -6.18
C GLU A 91 -12.80 11.09 -6.18
N GLU A 92 -12.17 11.02 -5.01
CA GLU A 92 -10.74 10.70 -4.90
C GLU A 92 -10.41 9.31 -5.45
N VAL A 93 -11.31 8.33 -5.34
CA VAL A 93 -11.12 7.02 -5.99
C VAL A 93 -11.13 7.16 -7.51
N VAL A 94 -12.04 7.94 -8.10
CA VAL A 94 -12.05 8.19 -9.55
C VAL A 94 -10.77 8.90 -10.00
N ASP A 95 -10.30 9.87 -9.23
CA ASP A 95 -9.15 10.69 -9.59
C ASP A 95 -7.82 9.94 -9.39
N HIS A 96 -7.64 9.25 -8.27
CA HIS A 96 -6.39 8.57 -7.95
C HIS A 96 -6.30 7.15 -8.53
N ILE A 97 -7.40 6.39 -8.52
CA ILE A 97 -7.45 4.97 -8.93
C ILE A 97 -8.11 4.78 -10.29
N GLY A 98 -9.04 5.65 -10.68
CA GLY A 98 -9.70 5.57 -11.99
C GLY A 98 -8.93 6.25 -13.13
N THR A 99 -8.20 7.32 -12.79
CA THR A 99 -7.64 8.24 -13.78
C THR A 99 -6.11 8.19 -13.84
N ILE A 100 -5.43 7.88 -12.72
CA ILE A 100 -3.99 8.08 -12.48
C ILE A 100 -3.52 9.49 -12.86
N ALA A 101 -2.61 10.06 -12.06
CA ALA A 101 -1.92 11.28 -12.43
C ALA A 101 -1.26 11.12 -13.81
N LYS A 102 -1.84 11.74 -14.85
CA LYS A 102 -1.41 11.70 -16.26
C LYS A 102 0.09 11.87 -16.48
N SER A 103 0.80 12.54 -15.56
CA SER A 103 2.25 12.71 -15.63
C SER A 103 3.02 11.45 -15.23
N GLY A 104 2.60 10.75 -14.17
CA GLY A 104 3.29 9.58 -13.64
C GLY A 104 3.30 8.42 -14.63
N THR A 105 2.12 8.02 -15.12
CA THR A 105 2.02 6.94 -16.13
C THR A 105 2.79 7.24 -17.40
N LYS A 106 2.74 8.49 -17.89
CA LYS A 106 3.45 8.89 -19.10
C LYS A 106 4.97 8.90 -18.90
N GLN A 107 5.45 9.34 -17.74
CA GLN A 107 6.86 9.31 -17.38
C GLN A 107 7.35 7.87 -17.22
N PHE A 108 6.59 7.00 -16.54
CA PHE A 108 6.88 5.57 -16.44
C PHE A 108 7.03 4.93 -17.82
N MET A 109 6.04 5.09 -18.71
CA MET A 109 6.11 4.53 -20.07
C MET A 109 7.29 5.05 -20.88
N SER A 110 7.73 6.29 -20.64
CA SER A 110 8.91 6.88 -21.31
C SER A 110 10.23 6.38 -20.71
N ALA A 111 10.22 5.96 -19.45
CA ALA A 111 11.38 5.45 -18.72
C ALA A 111 11.58 3.93 -18.90
N LEU A 112 10.59 3.22 -19.46
CA LEU A 112 10.69 1.78 -19.72
C LEU A 112 11.87 1.46 -20.63
N THR A 113 12.74 0.60 -20.13
CA THR A 113 13.96 0.18 -20.80
C THR A 113 13.76 -1.12 -21.57
N GLY A 114 12.70 -1.89 -21.25
CA GLY A 114 12.47 -3.24 -21.74
C GLY A 114 13.19 -4.32 -20.92
N ASP A 115 13.97 -3.93 -19.91
CA ASP A 115 14.54 -4.81 -18.90
C ASP A 115 13.56 -4.95 -17.73
N GLN A 116 12.99 -6.14 -17.58
CA GLN A 116 11.95 -6.43 -16.59
C GLN A 116 12.35 -6.11 -15.15
N ALA A 117 13.62 -6.35 -14.78
CA ALA A 117 14.08 -6.13 -13.42
C ALA A 117 14.18 -4.62 -13.13
N LYS A 118 14.76 -3.85 -14.06
CA LYS A 118 14.86 -2.39 -13.92
C LYS A 118 13.50 -1.71 -14.02
N ASP A 119 12.63 -2.19 -14.89
CA ASP A 119 11.31 -1.60 -15.07
C ASP A 119 10.40 -1.87 -13.85
N SER A 120 10.58 -2.98 -13.12
CA SER A 120 9.84 -3.28 -11.88
C SER A 120 10.18 -2.33 -10.74
N GLN A 121 11.39 -1.82 -10.74
CA GLN A 121 11.92 -0.93 -9.73
C GLN A 121 11.35 0.50 -9.86
N LEU A 122 10.91 0.91 -11.06
CA LEU A 122 10.40 2.25 -11.37
C LEU A 122 8.95 2.53 -10.89
N ILE A 123 8.21 1.51 -10.41
CA ILE A 123 6.76 1.64 -10.13
C ILE A 123 6.44 2.71 -9.07
N GLY A 124 7.22 2.75 -7.98
CA GLY A 124 6.98 3.64 -6.84
C GLY A 124 7.17 5.12 -7.15
N GLN A 125 8.13 5.45 -8.04
CA GLN A 125 8.47 6.84 -8.40
C GLN A 125 7.33 7.58 -9.11
N PHE A 126 6.52 6.84 -9.87
CA PHE A 126 5.54 7.40 -10.79
C PHE A 126 4.10 7.29 -10.29
N GLY A 127 3.89 6.88 -9.03
CA GLY A 127 2.56 6.77 -8.44
C GLY A 127 1.69 5.69 -9.10
N VAL A 128 2.33 4.65 -9.66
CA VAL A 128 1.64 3.50 -10.28
C VAL A 128 1.64 2.26 -9.38
N GLY A 129 2.11 2.40 -8.13
CA GLY A 129 2.22 1.37 -7.11
C GLY A 129 0.95 0.53 -6.92
N PHE A 130 -0.23 1.15 -6.89
CA PHE A 130 -1.50 0.44 -6.72
C PHE A 130 -1.70 -0.68 -7.74
N TYR A 131 -1.33 -0.45 -9.01
CA TYR A 131 -1.58 -1.43 -10.09
C TYR A 131 -0.62 -2.61 -10.08
N SER A 132 0.43 -2.57 -9.25
CA SER A 132 1.34 -3.71 -9.08
C SER A 132 0.60 -4.91 -8.47
N SER A 133 -0.54 -4.66 -7.83
CA SER A 133 -1.51 -5.68 -7.44
C SER A 133 -1.90 -6.64 -8.57
N PHE A 134 -2.07 -6.15 -9.81
CA PHE A 134 -2.41 -6.96 -10.98
C PHE A 134 -1.26 -7.82 -11.52
N ILE A 135 -0.06 -7.72 -10.94
CA ILE A 135 1.02 -8.68 -11.21
C ILE A 135 0.60 -10.07 -10.71
N VAL A 136 0.06 -10.13 -9.48
CA VAL A 136 -0.32 -11.37 -8.79
C VAL A 136 -1.83 -11.64 -8.77
N ALA A 137 -2.65 -10.61 -8.97
CA ALA A 137 -4.11 -10.71 -8.90
C ALA A 137 -4.77 -10.64 -10.29
N ASP A 138 -5.82 -11.43 -10.50
CA ASP A 138 -6.71 -11.30 -11.67
C ASP A 138 -7.82 -10.28 -11.40
N LYS A 139 -8.22 -10.13 -10.15
CA LYS A 139 -9.25 -9.18 -9.70
C LYS A 139 -8.82 -8.48 -8.43
N VAL A 140 -9.01 -7.16 -8.40
CA VAL A 140 -8.70 -6.31 -7.25
C VAL A 140 -9.95 -5.58 -6.82
N THR A 141 -10.28 -5.65 -5.54
CA THR A 141 -11.38 -4.93 -4.90
C THR A 141 -10.81 -3.96 -3.88
N LEU A 142 -11.13 -2.69 -3.98
CA LEU A 142 -10.77 -1.65 -3.02
C LEU A 142 -12.06 -1.14 -2.37
N THR A 143 -12.14 -1.21 -1.04
CA THR A 143 -13.26 -0.64 -0.26
C THR A 143 -12.71 0.37 0.74
N THR A 144 -13.06 1.64 0.57
CA THR A 144 -12.48 2.76 1.34
C THR A 144 -13.56 3.68 1.89
N ARG A 145 -13.28 4.34 3.01
CA ARG A 145 -14.08 5.45 3.52
C ARG A 145 -13.16 6.50 4.12
N LYS A 146 -13.33 7.75 3.68
CA LYS A 146 -12.59 8.87 4.25
C LYS A 146 -12.96 9.10 5.71
N ALA A 147 -11.96 9.39 6.54
CA ALA A 147 -12.16 9.79 7.93
C ALA A 147 -13.03 11.06 8.00
N GLY A 148 -13.89 11.15 9.00
CA GLY A 148 -14.81 12.28 9.18
C GLY A 148 -16.07 12.24 8.30
N LEU A 149 -16.20 11.25 7.40
CA LEU A 149 -17.45 10.98 6.68
C LEU A 149 -18.25 9.86 7.35
N GLY A 150 -19.58 9.95 7.24
CA GLY A 150 -20.51 8.92 7.70
C GLY A 150 -20.30 7.57 7.03
N HIS A 151 -20.72 6.49 7.69
CA HIS A 151 -20.51 5.11 7.23
C HIS A 151 -21.10 4.84 5.85
N GLU A 152 -22.16 5.56 5.49
CA GLU A 152 -22.84 5.53 4.20
C GLU A 152 -22.03 6.06 3.01
N HIS A 153 -20.92 6.75 3.29
CA HIS A 153 -20.07 7.39 2.27
C HIS A 153 -18.87 6.54 1.84
N GLY A 154 -18.87 5.24 2.18
CA GLY A 154 -17.85 4.33 1.67
C GLY A 154 -17.93 4.20 0.15
N ALA A 155 -16.80 3.97 -0.48
CA ALA A 155 -16.68 3.70 -1.91
C ALA A 155 -16.06 2.32 -2.12
N ARG A 156 -16.65 1.52 -3.02
CA ARG A 156 -16.05 0.28 -3.49
C ARG A 156 -15.72 0.40 -4.97
N TRP A 157 -14.46 0.11 -5.27
CA TRP A 157 -13.90 0.00 -6.60
C TRP A 157 -13.51 -1.45 -6.87
N GLU A 158 -13.78 -1.95 -8.07
CA GLU A 158 -13.47 -3.34 -8.46
C GLU A 158 -13.06 -3.39 -9.93
N SER A 159 -11.95 -4.07 -10.24
CA SER A 159 -11.49 -4.26 -11.62
C SER A 159 -10.75 -5.58 -11.81
N GLU A 160 -10.83 -6.10 -13.03
CA GLU A 160 -10.10 -7.27 -13.55
C GLU A 160 -8.96 -6.85 -14.50
N ALA A 161 -8.60 -5.56 -14.52
CA ALA A 161 -7.61 -4.97 -15.42
C ALA A 161 -7.91 -5.12 -16.93
N GLU A 162 -9.16 -5.39 -17.32
CA GLU A 162 -9.57 -5.61 -18.72
C GLU A 162 -10.00 -4.34 -19.49
N GLY A 163 -9.75 -3.15 -18.95
CA GLY A 163 -10.14 -1.89 -19.62
C GLY A 163 -11.14 -1.05 -18.85
N THR A 164 -11.81 -1.65 -17.87
CA THR A 164 -12.89 -1.02 -17.10
C THR A 164 -12.75 -1.34 -15.61
N TYR A 165 -13.40 -0.52 -14.79
CA TYR A 165 -13.62 -0.80 -13.39
C TYR A 165 -15.07 -0.47 -13.03
N SER A 166 -15.56 -1.07 -11.96
CA SER A 166 -16.84 -0.71 -11.37
C SER A 166 -16.65 0.12 -10.11
N LEU A 167 -17.58 1.04 -9.86
CA LEU A 167 -17.56 1.94 -8.73
C LEU A 167 -18.96 2.08 -8.13
N GLU A 168 -19.10 1.77 -6.85
CA GLU A 168 -20.36 1.83 -6.11
C GLU A 168 -20.16 2.50 -4.74
N THR A 169 -21.20 3.17 -4.25
CA THR A 169 -21.23 3.67 -2.87
C THR A 169 -21.70 2.55 -1.96
N VAL A 170 -20.97 2.29 -0.88
CA VAL A 170 -21.24 1.19 0.06
C VAL A 170 -21.17 1.69 1.50
N GLU A 171 -21.86 0.99 2.40
CA GLU A 171 -21.65 1.22 3.81
C GLU A 171 -20.32 0.59 4.25
N LYS A 172 -19.44 1.39 4.87
CA LYS A 172 -18.21 0.92 5.53
C LYS A 172 -18.11 1.55 6.92
N THR A 173 -18.18 0.70 7.94
CA THR A 173 -18.20 1.15 9.34
C THR A 173 -16.83 1.63 9.83
N SER A 174 -15.74 1.06 9.32
CA SER A 174 -14.38 1.51 9.59
C SER A 174 -13.92 2.57 8.60
N ARG A 175 -13.11 3.54 9.07
CA ARG A 175 -12.34 4.42 8.18
C ARG A 175 -11.17 3.68 7.53
N GLY A 176 -10.52 4.35 6.59
CA GLY A 176 -9.34 3.84 5.90
C GLY A 176 -9.70 3.00 4.70
N THR A 177 -8.75 2.19 4.24
CA THR A 177 -8.88 1.42 2.99
C THR A 177 -8.65 -0.07 3.22
N GLU A 178 -9.46 -0.88 2.55
CA GLU A 178 -9.28 -2.33 2.44
C GLU A 178 -9.05 -2.67 0.97
N ILE A 179 -7.99 -3.40 0.66
CA ILE A 179 -7.65 -3.87 -0.67
C ILE A 179 -7.62 -5.39 -0.65
N VAL A 180 -8.51 -6.03 -1.39
CA VAL A 180 -8.62 -7.48 -1.56
C VAL A 180 -8.09 -7.86 -2.93
N LEU A 181 -7.06 -8.69 -2.95
CA LEU A 181 -6.42 -9.24 -4.13
C LEU A 181 -6.91 -10.67 -4.33
N HIS A 182 -7.66 -10.94 -5.39
CA HIS A 182 -7.95 -12.31 -5.82
C HIS A 182 -6.78 -12.82 -6.66
N LEU A 183 -6.08 -13.83 -6.16
CA LEU A 183 -4.83 -14.27 -6.76
C LEU A 183 -5.06 -15.14 -8.00
N LYS A 184 -4.24 -14.88 -9.02
CA LYS A 184 -4.14 -15.71 -10.23
C LYS A 184 -3.80 -17.16 -9.87
N GLU A 185 -4.16 -18.09 -10.75
CA GLU A 185 -3.68 -19.46 -10.66
C GLU A 185 -2.14 -19.50 -10.70
N GLY A 186 -1.54 -20.27 -9.79
CA GLY A 186 -0.07 -20.41 -9.70
C GLY A 186 0.62 -19.47 -8.70
N GLU A 187 -0.11 -18.53 -8.07
CA GLU A 187 0.43 -17.62 -7.04
C GLU A 187 0.16 -18.10 -5.60
N ASP A 188 -0.17 -19.39 -5.43
CA ASP A 188 -0.58 -20.00 -4.15
C ASP A 188 0.53 -19.97 -3.09
N GLU A 189 1.78 -19.80 -3.52
CA GLU A 189 2.92 -19.59 -2.60
C GLU A 189 2.68 -18.37 -1.69
N LEU A 190 2.04 -17.32 -2.21
CA LEU A 190 1.72 -16.11 -1.44
C LEU A 190 0.60 -16.32 -0.41
N LEU A 191 -0.16 -17.41 -0.49
CA LEU A 191 -1.18 -17.78 0.51
C LEU A 191 -0.55 -18.50 1.71
N ASN A 192 0.61 -18.03 2.15
CA ASN A 192 1.39 -18.58 3.23
C ASN A 192 1.86 -17.46 4.17
N GLY A 193 1.42 -17.53 5.43
CA GLY A 193 1.79 -16.54 6.44
C GLY A 193 3.29 -16.36 6.61
N TYR A 194 4.09 -17.43 6.55
CA TYR A 194 5.55 -17.33 6.65
C TYR A 194 6.15 -16.56 5.46
N GLN A 195 5.66 -16.82 4.25
CA GLN A 195 6.12 -16.13 3.04
C GLN A 195 5.75 -14.65 3.08
N LEU A 196 4.50 -14.32 3.41
CA LEU A 196 4.06 -12.93 3.56
C LEU A 196 4.85 -12.20 4.65
N ARG A 197 5.10 -12.82 5.80
CA ARG A 197 5.93 -12.26 6.87
C ARG A 197 7.35 -11.97 6.39
N SER A 198 7.97 -12.92 5.69
CA SER A 198 9.30 -12.74 5.10
C SER A 198 9.34 -11.55 4.13
N ILE A 199 8.33 -11.39 3.29
CA ILE A 199 8.19 -10.26 2.37
C ILE A 199 8.04 -8.94 3.15
N ILE A 200 7.14 -8.91 4.15
CA ILE A 200 6.91 -7.72 5.00
C ILE A 200 8.20 -7.30 5.71
N THR A 201 8.88 -8.24 6.37
CA THR A 201 10.14 -7.94 7.08
C THR A 201 11.21 -7.42 6.12
N ARG A 202 11.30 -7.97 4.90
CA ARG A 202 12.28 -7.53 3.89
C ARG A 202 12.05 -6.10 3.42
N TYR A 203 10.81 -5.72 3.16
CA TYR A 203 10.50 -4.46 2.48
C TYR A 203 9.80 -3.40 3.36
N SER A 204 9.60 -3.66 4.65
CA SER A 204 8.79 -2.77 5.49
C SER A 204 9.29 -2.64 6.93
N ASP A 205 10.51 -3.10 7.23
CA ASP A 205 11.15 -2.89 8.53
C ASP A 205 11.51 -1.42 8.81
N HIS A 206 11.57 -0.60 7.76
CA HIS A 206 11.76 0.85 7.83
C HIS A 206 10.45 1.64 8.00
N ILE A 207 9.29 0.98 7.92
CA ILE A 207 7.98 1.61 8.10
C ILE A 207 7.67 1.71 9.60
N ASN A 208 7.27 2.91 10.03
CA ASN A 208 7.12 3.26 11.45
C ASN A 208 5.78 2.84 12.04
N LEU A 209 4.88 2.30 11.21
CA LEU A 209 3.58 1.83 11.62
C LEU A 209 3.63 0.34 11.92
N PRO A 210 2.86 -0.14 12.91
CA PRO A 210 2.63 -1.56 13.10
C PRO A 210 2.02 -2.19 11.86
N ILE A 211 2.72 -3.18 11.29
CA ILE A 211 2.20 -4.07 10.26
C ILE A 211 1.85 -5.37 10.96
N GLU A 212 0.55 -5.66 11.02
CA GLU A 212 -0.06 -6.72 11.78
C GLU A 212 -0.47 -7.90 10.89
N MET A 213 -0.26 -9.11 11.38
CA MET A 213 -0.81 -10.34 10.79
C MET A 213 -1.40 -11.22 11.88
N LYS A 214 -2.31 -12.15 11.52
CA LYS A 214 -2.82 -13.17 12.44
C LYS A 214 -1.70 -13.96 13.10
N SER A 215 -1.75 -14.08 14.43
CA SER A 215 -0.68 -14.71 15.21
C SER A 215 -0.45 -16.17 14.81
N THR A 216 0.81 -16.60 14.90
CA THR A 216 1.19 -18.01 14.71
C THR A 216 1.28 -18.79 16.02
N GLU A 217 1.03 -18.14 17.17
CA GLU A 217 1.03 -18.81 18.47
C GLU A 217 -0.22 -19.70 18.62
N GLU A 218 -0.01 -20.97 19.03
CA GLU A 218 -1.11 -21.89 19.31
C GLU A 218 -2.06 -21.33 20.37
N GLY A 219 -3.35 -21.24 20.04
CA GLY A 219 -4.40 -20.71 20.92
C GLY A 219 -4.58 -19.18 20.86
N LYS A 220 -3.88 -18.48 19.96
CA LYS A 220 -4.04 -17.05 19.69
C LYS A 220 -4.23 -16.73 18.20
N GLU A 221 -4.67 -17.70 17.41
CA GLU A 221 -4.81 -17.56 15.95
C GLU A 221 -5.81 -16.47 15.55
N ASP A 222 -6.68 -16.04 16.46
CA ASP A 222 -7.61 -14.93 16.27
C ASP A 222 -7.01 -13.54 16.57
N GLU A 223 -5.88 -13.49 17.28
CA GLU A 223 -5.17 -12.26 17.63
C GLU A 223 -4.25 -11.79 16.49
N TYR A 224 -3.92 -10.51 16.49
CA TYR A 224 -2.94 -9.94 15.57
C TYR A 224 -1.62 -9.69 16.30
N GLU A 225 -0.51 -9.95 15.62
CA GLU A 225 0.83 -9.64 16.10
C GLU A 225 1.57 -8.76 15.09
N VAL A 226 2.44 -7.90 15.60
CA VAL A 226 3.26 -7.01 14.77
C VAL A 226 4.39 -7.82 14.13
N VAL A 227 4.54 -7.70 12.82
CA VAL A 227 5.49 -8.45 11.99
C VAL A 227 6.75 -7.64 11.70
N ASN A 228 6.61 -6.33 11.51
CA ASN A 228 7.74 -5.43 11.28
C ASN A 228 8.29 -4.88 12.60
N ARG A 229 9.45 -4.22 12.54
CA ARG A 229 10.05 -3.58 13.71
C ARG A 229 9.27 -2.36 14.24
N ALA A 230 8.37 -1.77 13.45
CA ALA A 230 7.52 -0.62 13.81
C ALA A 230 8.28 0.52 14.53
N SER A 231 9.50 0.82 14.10
CA SER A 231 10.34 1.84 14.71
C SER A 231 11.02 2.72 13.66
N ALA A 232 10.97 4.03 13.89
CA ALA A 232 11.67 5.03 13.10
C ALA A 232 13.13 4.66 12.87
N LEU A 233 13.48 4.41 11.60
CA LEU A 233 14.84 4.01 11.22
C LEU A 233 15.88 4.99 11.78
N TRP A 234 15.60 6.29 11.65
CA TRP A 234 16.46 7.36 12.13
C TRP A 234 16.52 7.47 13.66
N VAL A 235 15.65 6.81 14.43
CA VAL A 235 15.73 6.81 15.91
C VAL A 235 16.50 5.59 16.42
N ARG A 236 16.64 4.54 15.60
CA ARG A 236 17.36 3.30 15.95
C ARG A 236 18.87 3.55 16.16
N PRO A 237 19.51 2.83 17.09
CA PRO A 237 20.97 2.86 17.23
C PRO A 237 21.65 2.44 15.92
N LYS A 238 22.64 3.21 15.44
CA LYS A 238 23.36 2.91 14.18
C LYS A 238 23.92 1.48 14.09
N GLN A 239 24.26 0.87 15.22
CA GLN A 239 24.82 -0.47 15.30
C GLN A 239 23.78 -1.58 15.02
N GLU A 240 22.50 -1.25 15.11
CA GLU A 240 21.36 -2.16 14.88
C GLU A 240 20.71 -1.96 13.51
N ILE A 241 21.26 -1.06 12.68
CA ILE A 241 20.76 -0.73 11.34
C ILE A 241 21.74 -1.30 10.32
N THR A 242 21.25 -2.16 9.45
CA THR A 242 22.02 -2.75 8.36
C THR A 242 22.15 -1.79 7.18
N GLU A 243 23.04 -2.07 6.23
CA GLU A 243 23.12 -1.30 4.98
C GLU A 243 21.82 -1.42 4.18
N GLU A 244 21.24 -2.63 4.12
CA GLU A 244 19.95 -2.90 3.49
C GLU A 244 18.83 -2.03 4.10
N ASP A 245 18.77 -1.91 5.43
CA ASP A 245 17.80 -1.06 6.12
C ASP A 245 17.89 0.41 5.66
N TYR A 246 19.10 0.95 5.46
CA TYR A 246 19.28 2.31 4.95
C TYR A 246 18.84 2.44 3.50
N ASN A 247 19.16 1.45 2.67
CA ASN A 247 18.81 1.44 1.25
C ASN A 247 17.29 1.38 1.08
N GLU A 248 16.60 0.49 1.78
CA GLU A 248 15.14 0.38 1.72
C GLU A 248 14.43 1.62 2.29
N PHE A 249 14.97 2.22 3.37
CA PHE A 249 14.47 3.49 3.87
C PHE A 249 14.62 4.61 2.84
N TYR A 250 15.77 4.74 2.19
CA TYR A 250 15.99 5.70 1.10
C TYR A 250 14.99 5.50 -0.03
N LYS A 251 14.86 4.27 -0.54
CA LYS A 251 13.93 3.92 -1.62
C LYS A 251 12.49 4.31 -1.27
N HIS A 252 12.08 4.07 -0.03
CA HIS A 252 10.76 4.45 0.45
C HIS A 252 10.55 5.97 0.50
N VAL A 253 11.45 6.74 1.13
CA VAL A 253 11.25 8.20 1.30
C VAL A 253 11.51 9.00 0.03
N ALA A 254 12.41 8.53 -0.83
CA ALA A 254 12.76 9.19 -2.08
C ALA A 254 11.87 8.75 -3.25
N HIS A 255 11.07 7.68 -3.06
CA HIS A 255 10.40 6.95 -4.14
C HIS A 255 11.38 6.56 -5.26
N ASP A 256 12.60 6.17 -4.87
CA ASP A 256 13.68 5.69 -5.74
C ASP A 256 13.84 4.17 -5.55
N PHE A 257 14.67 3.55 -6.37
CA PHE A 257 14.94 2.12 -6.36
C PHE A 257 16.42 1.78 -6.39
N GLU A 258 17.27 2.72 -6.80
CA GLU A 258 18.71 2.56 -6.67
C GLU A 258 19.09 2.70 -5.19
N ASP A 259 20.15 1.99 -4.80
CA ASP A 259 20.72 2.20 -3.48
C ASP A 259 21.33 3.62 -3.43
N PRO A 260 21.22 4.34 -2.30
CA PRO A 260 21.83 5.65 -2.16
C PRO A 260 23.36 5.54 -2.33
N LEU A 261 23.97 6.53 -2.98
CA LEU A 261 25.44 6.58 -3.11
C LEU A 261 26.14 6.56 -1.73
N THR A 262 25.52 7.20 -0.76
CA THR A 262 25.95 7.23 0.64
C THR A 262 24.81 7.77 1.50
N TYR A 263 24.89 7.56 2.81
CA TYR A 263 23.96 8.11 3.80
C TYR A 263 24.74 8.72 4.97
N ILE A 264 24.15 9.73 5.61
CA ILE A 264 24.73 10.35 6.80
C ILE A 264 23.68 10.39 7.92
N HIS A 265 23.68 9.34 8.73
CA HIS A 265 22.88 9.30 9.94
C HIS A 265 23.58 10.08 11.06
N ASN A 266 22.99 11.11 11.65
CA ASN A 266 23.53 11.87 12.78
C ASN A 266 22.48 12.13 13.85
N ARG A 267 22.89 11.99 15.11
CA ARG A 267 22.12 12.45 16.28
C ARG A 267 22.88 13.58 16.95
N VAL A 268 22.24 14.73 17.08
CA VAL A 268 22.83 15.94 17.65
C VAL A 268 22.06 16.31 18.91
N GLU A 269 22.78 16.46 20.02
CA GLU A 269 22.25 16.88 21.31
C GLU A 269 23.03 18.11 21.80
N GLY A 270 22.32 19.11 22.32
CA GLY A 270 22.88 20.40 22.71
C GLY A 270 21.80 21.47 22.80
N THR A 271 22.12 22.71 22.42
CA THR A 271 21.12 23.81 22.35
C THR A 271 20.00 23.51 21.35
N GLN A 272 20.31 22.77 20.28
CA GLN A 272 19.34 22.18 19.37
C GLN A 272 19.45 20.66 19.49
N SER A 273 18.31 19.98 19.56
CA SER A 273 18.24 18.52 19.58
C SER A 273 17.49 18.05 18.34
N TYR A 274 18.15 17.26 17.50
CA TYR A 274 17.56 16.69 16.31
C TYR A 274 18.31 15.42 15.88
N THR A 275 17.61 14.61 15.10
CA THR A 275 18.20 13.48 14.38
C THR A 275 18.01 13.72 12.89
N SER A 276 19.06 13.51 12.10
CA SER A 276 19.02 13.58 10.64
C SER A 276 19.51 12.27 10.06
N LEU A 277 18.83 11.77 9.05
CA LEU A 277 19.26 10.65 8.22
C LEU A 277 19.20 11.07 6.76
#